data_AF-A0A9W6DFW3-F1
#
_entry.id   AF-A0A9W6DFW3-F1
#
_cell.length_a   1.000
_cell.length_b   1.000
_cell.length_c   1.000
_cell.angle_alpha   90.00
_cell.angle_beta   90.00
_cell.angle_gamma   90.00
#
_symmetry.space_group_name_H-M   'P 1'
#
loop_
_entity.id
_entity.type
_entity.pdbx_description
1 polymer ?
#
loop_
_entity_poly.entity_id
_entity_poly.type
_entity_poly.pdbx_seq_one_letter_code
_entity_poly.pdbx_strand_id
1 'polypeptide(L)' 'MNPIISSIIYFAIGMFFCAIGYKVFDLITPFDLNKEIDDHNMAAGLAVAGIFIGVAIVVSAAIL' A
#
# COMPACT_ATOMS: atom_id res chain seq x y z
N MET A 1 20.67 -18.78 -6.02
CA MET A 1 20.40 -17.54 -5.26
C MET A 1 20.12 -17.94 -3.81
N ASN A 2 20.76 -17.32 -2.82
CA ASN A 2 20.55 -17.70 -1.41
C ASN A 2 19.08 -17.38 -1.05
N PRO A 3 18.28 -18.31 -0.48
CA PRO A 3 16.84 -18.11 -0.27
C PRO A 3 16.52 -16.87 0.56
N ILE A 4 17.39 -16.53 1.52
CA ILE A 4 17.30 -15.32 2.34
C ILE A 4 17.35 -14.04 1.47
N ILE A 5 18.25 -14.01 0.48
CA ILE A 5 18.41 -12.85 -0.42
C ILE A 5 17.16 -12.68 -1.28
N SER A 6 16.61 -13.77 -1.81
CA SER A 6 15.37 -13.74 -2.60
C SER A 6 14.18 -13.22 -1.78
N SER A 7 14.01 -13.67 -0.52
CA SER A 7 12.94 -13.18 0.35
C SER A 7 13.03 -11.69 0.63
N ILE A 8 14.25 -11.17 0.86
CA ILE A 8 14.46 -9.73 1.07
C ILE A 8 14.10 -8.93 -0.19
N ILE A 9 14.47 -9.42 -1.37
CA ILE A 9 14.15 -8.76 -2.64
C ILE A 9 12.63 -8.72 -2.85
N TYR A 10 11.92 -9.83 -2.68
CA TYR A 10 10.47 -9.85 -2.84
C TYR A 10 9.74 -8.98 -1.81
N PHE A 11 10.23 -8.95 -0.56
CA PHE A 11 9.73 -8.03 0.46
C PHE A 11 9.89 -6.56 0.04
N ALA A 12 11.08 -6.18 -0.43
CA ALA A 12 11.34 -4.81 -0.88
C ALA A 12 10.47 -4.43 -2.08
N ILE A 13 10.29 -5.34 -3.04
CA ILE A 13 9.40 -5.16 -4.19
C ILE A 13 7.96 -4.95 -3.71
N GLY A 14 7.46 -5.82 -2.81
CA GLY A 14 6.09 -5.70 -2.34
C GLY A 14 5.83 -4.39 -1.58
N MET A 15 6.77 -3.99 -0.72
CA MET A 15 6.69 -2.71 -0.01
C MET A 15 6.68 -1.52 -0.99
N PHE A 16 7.52 -1.58 -2.03
CA PHE A 16 7.57 -0.56 -3.07
C PHE A 16 6.23 -0.42 -3.81
N PHE A 17 5.61 -1.55 -4.18
CA PHE A 17 4.29 -1.53 -4.83
C PHE A 17 3.17 -1.04 -3.90
N CYS A 18 3.19 -1.40 -2.62
CA CYS A 18 2.25 -0.85 -1.63
C CYS A 18 2.34 0.68 -1.54
N ALA A 19 3.56 1.23 -1.49
CA ALA A 19 3.76 2.68 -1.45
C ALA A 19 3.26 3.38 -2.73
N ILE A 20 3.53 2.78 -3.90
CA ILE A 20 3.02 3.31 -5.18
C ILE A 20 1.50 3.24 -5.23
N GLY A 21 0.90 2.12 -4.84
CA GLY A 21 -0.55 1.94 -4.85
C GLY A 21 -1.27 3.00 -4.01
N TYR A 22 -0.76 3.27 -2.80
CA TYR A 22 -1.26 4.35 -1.97
C TYR A 22 -1.10 5.73 -2.65
N LYS A 23 0.09 6.05 -3.16
CA LYS A 23 0.36 7.36 -3.77
C LYS A 23 -0.51 7.62 -5.01
N VAL A 24 -0.73 6.59 -5.82
CA VAL A 24 -1.62 6.68 -6.99
C VAL A 24 -3.06 6.91 -6.55
N PHE A 25 -3.51 6.22 -5.51
CA PHE A 25 -4.85 6.42 -4.99
C PHE A 25 -5.05 7.84 -4.42
N ASP A 26 -4.09 8.31 -3.62
CA ASP A 26 -4.12 9.66 -3.05
C ASP A 26 -4.15 10.74 -4.14
N LEU A 27 -3.39 10.55 -5.23
CA LEU A 27 -3.40 11.46 -6.39
C LEU A 27 -4.74 11.47 -7.17
N ILE A 28 -5.43 10.33 -7.24
CA ILE A 28 -6.74 10.21 -7.91
C ILE A 28 -7.85 10.81 -7.04
N THR A 29 -7.66 10.77 -5.72
CA THR A 29 -8.66 11.23 -4.77
C THR A 29 -8.66 12.76 -4.73
N PRO A 30 -9.84 13.43 -4.80
CA PRO A 30 -9.89 14.89 -4.88
C PRO A 30 -9.60 15.61 -3.55
N PHE A 31 -9.28 14.88 -2.48
CA PHE A 31 -8.99 15.38 -1.14
C PHE A 31 -7.76 14.68 -0.56
N ASP A 32 -7.00 15.41 0.26
CA ASP A 32 -5.80 14.90 0.94
C ASP A 32 -6.17 13.90 2.03
N LEU A 33 -5.95 12.61 1.79
CA LEU A 33 -6.27 11.57 2.76
C LEU A 33 -5.47 11.71 4.06
N ASN A 34 -4.21 12.17 3.96
CA ASN A 34 -3.36 12.40 5.13
C ASN A 34 -3.94 13.48 6.05
N LYS A 35 -4.39 14.59 5.46
CA LYS A 35 -5.00 15.69 6.22
C LYS A 35 -6.30 15.23 6.88
N GLU A 36 -7.11 14.48 6.15
CA GLU A 36 -8.38 13.96 6.64
C GLU A 36 -8.17 12.97 7.80
N ILE A 37 -7.10 12.17 7.77
CA ILE A 37 -6.69 11.31 8.89
C ILE A 37 -6.23 12.13 10.09
N ASP A 38 -5.44 13.18 9.88
CA ASP A 38 -4.98 14.10 10.95
C ASP A 38 -6.17 14.82 11.61
N ASP A 39 -7.20 15.17 10.84
CA ASP A 39 -8.46 15.76 11.31
C ASP A 39 -9.40 14.73 11.97
N HIS A 40 -8.89 13.56 12.37
CA HIS A 40 -9.60 12.46 13.03
C HIS A 40 -10.75 11.84 12.22
N ASN A 41 -10.69 11.92 10.88
CA ASN A 41 -11.67 11.24 10.03
C ASN A 41 -11.40 9.73 9.96
N MET A 42 -12.18 8.97 10.73
CA MET A 42 -12.10 7.50 10.75
C MET A 42 -12.37 6.88 9.37
N ALA A 43 -13.22 7.48 8.54
CA ALA A 43 -13.52 6.95 7.22
C ALA A 43 -12.31 7.02 6.27
N ALA A 44 -11.53 8.11 6.35
CA ALA A 44 -10.29 8.23 5.60
C ALA A 44 -9.26 7.18 6.04
N GLY A 45 -9.10 6.97 7.35
CA GLY A 45 -8.23 5.92 7.89
C GLY A 45 -8.65 4.51 7.43
N LEU A 46 -9.94 4.22 7.43
CA LEU A 46 -10.48 2.94 6.95
C LEU A 46 -10.26 2.75 5.44
N ALA A 47 -10.44 3.81 4.65
CA ALA A 47 -10.15 3.78 3.22
C ALA A 47 -8.67 3.46 2.95
N VAL A 48 -7.76 4.13 3.65
CA VAL A 48 -6.31 3.87 3.54
C VAL A 48 -5.96 2.43 3.92
N ALA A 49 -6.53 1.90 5.01
CA ALA A 49 -6.36 0.50 5.38
C ALA A 49 -6.86 -0.45 4.27
N GLY A 50 -8.02 -0.18 3.69
CA GLY A 50 -8.58 -0.97 2.58
C GLY A 50 -7.68 -0.98 1.34
N ILE A 51 -7.09 0.17 0.98
CA ILE A 51 -6.16 0.28 -0.14
C ILE A 51 -4.93 -0.59 0.10
N PHE A 52 -4.30 -0.49 1.28
CA PHE A 52 -3.12 -1.30 1.59
C PHE A 52 -3.43 -2.80 1.57
N ILE A 53 -4.58 -3.22 2.10
CA ILE A 53 -5.01 -4.63 2.04
C ILE A 53 -5.20 -5.07 0.59
N GLY A 54 -5.91 -4.28 -0.23
CA GLY A 54 -6.15 -4.59 -1.63
C GLY A 54 -4.86 -4.73 -2.44
N VAL A 55 -3.95 -3.76 -2.29
CA VAL A 55 -2.65 -3.79 -2.99
C VAL A 55 -1.80 -4.97 -2.51
N ALA A 56 -1.78 -5.25 -1.20
CA ALA A 56 -1.04 -6.40 -0.66
C ALA A 56 -1.56 -7.74 -1.20
N ILE A 57 -2.88 -7.90 -1.40
CA ILE A 57 -3.46 -9.10 -2.00
C ILE A 57 -3.00 -9.27 -3.46
N VAL A 58 -3.05 -8.19 -4.25
CA VAL A 58 -2.62 -8.22 -5.67
C VAL A 58 -1.12 -8.54 -5.78
N VAL A 59 -0.29 -7.90 -4.95
CA VAL A 59 1.15 -8.13 -4.91
C VAL A 59 1.46 -9.56 -4.46
N SER A 60 0.76 -10.06 -3.43
CA SER A 60 0.90 -11.44 -2.97
C SER A 60 0.61 -12.41 -4.12
N ALA A 61 -0.51 -12.23 -4.82
CA ALA A 61 -0.89 -13.06 -5.95
C ALA A 61 0.06 -12.98 -7.16
N ALA A 62 0.82 -11.89 -7.30
CA ALA A 62 1.78 -11.71 -8.39
C ALA A 62 3.18 -12.31 -8.09
N ILE A 63 3.53 -12.46 -6.81
CA ILE A 63 4.84 -12.99 -6.37
C ILE A 63 4.78 -14.50 -6.11
N LEU A 64 3.61 -15.03 -5.70
CA LEU A 64 3.34 -16.46 -5.47
C LEU A 64 3.29 -17.27 -6.77
#